data_AF-A0A937A263-F1
#
_entry.id   AF-A0A937A263-F1
#
_cell.length_a   1.000
_cell.length_b   1.000
_cell.length_c   1.000
_cell.angle_alpha   90.00
_cell.angle_beta   90.00
_cell.angle_gamma   90.00
#
_symmetry.space_group_name_H-M   'P 1'
#
loop_
_entity.id
_entity.type
_entity.pdbx_description
1 polymer ?
#
loop_
_entity_poly.entity_id
_entity_poly.type
_entity_poly.pdbx_seq_one_letter_code
_entity_poly.pdbx_strand_id
1 'polypeptide(L)'
;MDKRLDEIWDKPKNQLLPPEDIAYLKSKFPKSNWKAQYAFYRKTSKFDCYITFIIDQMPYCPRRSAVQNNWEVICERGITNIEYDELINNWGCSNRRFIVYHYRYIEQLQVEDEKYYIDTPLEFVEEAKKRGYTGDIQLRLDIEGWNKDYGNS
;
A
#
# COMPACT_ATOMS: atom_id res chain seq x y z
N MET A 1 23.61 17.81 -2.85
CA MET A 1 22.30 17.32 -3.34
C MET A 1 22.59 16.57 -4.63
N ASP A 2 22.02 15.37 -4.82
CA ASP A 2 22.31 14.52 -5.98
C ASP A 2 21.53 15.05 -7.18
N LYS A 3 22.22 15.74 -8.11
CA LYS A 3 21.59 16.48 -9.23
C LYS A 3 20.66 15.61 -10.07
N ARG A 4 20.99 14.33 -10.23
CA ARG A 4 20.16 13.40 -11.01
C ARG A 4 18.84 13.06 -10.29
N LEU A 5 18.87 12.99 -8.96
CA LEU A 5 17.65 12.81 -8.17
C LEU A 5 16.74 14.04 -8.28
N ASP A 6 17.32 15.23 -8.26
CA ASP A 6 16.59 16.50 -8.46
C ASP A 6 15.96 16.55 -9.87
N GLU A 7 16.69 16.13 -10.91
CA GLU A 7 16.16 16.05 -12.28
C GLU A 7 14.99 15.06 -12.42
N ILE A 8 15.09 13.88 -11.81
CA ILE A 8 14.00 12.89 -11.81
C ILE A 8 12.79 13.43 -11.02
N TRP A 9 13.05 14.14 -9.92
CA TRP A 9 12.03 14.73 -9.07
C TRP A 9 11.19 15.79 -9.79
N ASP A 10 11.83 16.57 -10.67
CA ASP A 10 11.18 17.65 -11.41
C ASP A 10 10.45 17.16 -12.67
N LYS A 11 10.52 15.87 -13.01
CA LYS A 11 9.79 15.32 -14.17
C LYS A 11 8.27 15.44 -13.98
N PRO A 12 7.51 15.69 -15.07
CA PRO A 12 6.06 15.70 -15.03
C PRO A 12 5.51 14.40 -14.43
N LYS A 13 4.56 14.51 -13.49
CA LYS A 13 3.95 13.38 -12.78
C LYS A 13 3.26 12.34 -13.66
N ASN A 14 2.91 12.73 -14.88
CA ASN A 14 2.27 11.88 -15.88
C ASN A 14 3.27 11.27 -16.88
N GLN A 15 4.56 11.56 -16.74
CA GLN A 15 5.60 11.02 -17.62
C GLN A 15 6.16 9.73 -17.02
N LEU A 16 6.14 8.66 -17.82
CA LEU A 16 6.81 7.42 -17.46
C LEU A 16 8.33 7.64 -17.39
N LEU A 17 8.94 7.15 -16.30
CA LEU A 17 10.38 7.22 -16.14
C LEU A 17 11.07 6.25 -17.09
N PRO A 18 12.18 6.66 -17.74
CA PRO A 18 12.92 5.76 -18.60
C PRO A 18 13.66 4.70 -17.75
N PRO A 19 14.01 3.53 -18.34
CA PRO A 19 14.60 2.41 -17.60
C PRO A 19 15.86 2.75 -16.80
N GLU A 20 16.70 3.65 -17.33
CA GLU A 20 17.93 4.11 -16.68
C GLU A 20 17.67 4.89 -15.39
N ASP A 21 16.56 5.62 -15.30
CA ASP A 21 16.17 6.37 -14.11
C ASP A 21 15.52 5.45 -13.08
N ILE A 22 14.75 4.46 -13.53
CA ILE A 22 14.24 3.39 -12.67
C ILE A 22 15.40 2.61 -12.05
N ALA A 23 16.40 2.22 -12.84
CA ALA A 23 17.58 1.51 -12.35
C ALA A 23 18.37 2.36 -11.34
N TYR A 24 18.53 3.65 -11.64
CA TYR A 24 19.17 4.60 -10.73
C TYR A 24 18.39 4.73 -9.41
N LEU A 25 17.06 4.91 -9.46
CA LEU A 25 16.21 4.97 -8.26
C LEU A 25 16.30 3.70 -7.42
N LYS A 26 16.23 2.52 -8.06
CA LYS A 26 16.36 1.23 -7.36
C LYS A 26 17.72 1.06 -6.68
N SER A 27 18.79 1.66 -7.22
CA SER A 27 20.12 1.65 -6.59
C SER A 27 20.19 2.53 -5.34
N LYS A 28 19.42 3.62 -5.30
CA LYS A 28 19.40 4.58 -4.18
C LYS A 28 18.39 4.19 -3.10
N PHE A 29 17.28 3.59 -3.49
CA PHE A 29 16.16 3.24 -2.62
C PHE A 29 15.89 1.74 -2.66
N PRO A 30 16.83 0.90 -2.17
CA PRO A 30 16.65 -0.54 -2.24
C PRO A 30 15.39 -0.97 -1.48
N LYS A 31 14.68 -1.94 -2.04
CA LYS A 31 13.45 -2.53 -1.49
C LYS A 31 13.54 -2.89 0.00
N SER A 32 14.71 -3.34 0.48
CA SER A 32 14.94 -3.70 1.89
C SER A 32 14.74 -2.53 2.87
N ASN A 33 14.79 -1.29 2.38
CA ASN A 33 14.57 -0.09 3.18
C ASN A 33 13.09 0.25 3.32
N TRP A 34 12.17 -0.61 2.86
CA TRP A 34 10.75 -0.33 2.82
C TRP A 34 10.01 -1.38 3.62
N LYS A 35 8.95 -0.97 4.31
CA LYS A 35 8.07 -1.85 5.08
C LYS A 35 6.61 -1.52 4.81
N ALA A 36 5.81 -2.56 4.65
CA ALA A 36 4.37 -2.47 4.71
C ALA A 36 3.93 -2.64 6.17
N GLN A 37 3.03 -1.80 6.65
CA GLN A 37 2.52 -1.80 8.01
C GLN A 37 0.99 -1.83 7.96
N TYR A 38 0.41 -2.66 8.80
CA TYR A 38 -1.03 -2.78 9.01
C TYR A 38 -1.36 -2.13 10.35
N ALA A 39 -2.24 -1.13 10.31
CA ALA A 39 -2.47 -0.26 11.46
C ALA A 39 -3.92 0.20 11.57
N PHE A 40 -4.28 0.70 12.75
CA PHE A 40 -5.51 1.46 12.95
C PHE A 40 -5.24 2.95 13.08
N TYR A 41 -6.05 3.76 12.41
CA TYR A 41 -6.03 5.22 12.54
C TYR A 41 -6.64 5.61 13.87
N ARG A 42 -5.86 6.32 14.71
CA ARG A 42 -6.26 6.70 16.07
C ARG A 42 -7.17 7.93 16.13
N LYS A 43 -7.19 8.73 15.07
CA LYS A 43 -7.99 9.96 15.02
C LYS A 43 -9.37 9.65 14.46
N THR A 44 -10.37 10.43 14.89
CA THR A 44 -11.72 10.35 14.35
C THR A 44 -11.69 10.57 12.83
N SER A 45 -12.21 9.59 12.09
CA SER A 45 -12.27 9.64 10.64
C SER A 45 -13.64 10.16 10.21
N LYS A 46 -13.68 11.25 9.42
CA LYS A 46 -14.94 11.78 8.88
C LYS A 46 -15.65 10.81 7.92
N PHE A 47 -14.91 9.88 7.35
CA PHE A 47 -15.40 8.90 6.37
C PHE A 47 -15.59 7.51 6.98
N ASP A 48 -15.40 7.39 8.29
CA ASP A 48 -15.47 6.13 9.03
C ASP A 48 -14.41 5.11 8.58
N CYS A 49 -13.27 5.59 8.07
CA CYS A 49 -12.15 4.74 7.66
C CYS A 49 -11.08 4.72 8.76
N TYR A 50 -10.94 3.57 9.43
CA TYR A 50 -10.00 3.38 10.53
C TYR A 50 -8.93 2.32 10.24
N ILE A 51 -9.17 1.38 9.32
CA ILE A 51 -8.15 0.45 8.87
C ILE A 51 -7.16 1.23 7.99
N THR A 52 -5.87 1.03 8.23
CA THR A 52 -4.81 1.75 7.52
C THR A 52 -3.73 0.78 7.06
N PHE A 53 -3.46 0.77 5.76
CA PHE A 53 -2.29 0.14 5.18
C PHE A 53 -1.26 1.22 4.83
N ILE A 54 -0.02 1.04 5.29
CA ILE A 54 1.04 2.05 5.19
C ILE A 54 2.25 1.41 4.54
N ILE A 55 2.81 2.07 3.53
CA ILE A 55 4.16 1.78 3.06
C ILE A 55 5.10 2.85 3.61
N ASP A 56 5.95 2.47 4.56
CA ASP A 56 7.03 3.31 5.11
C ASP A 56 8.31 3.08 4.29
N GLN A 57 8.74 4.10 3.57
CA GLN A 57 9.96 4.12 2.75
C GLN A 57 11.24 4.32 3.59
N MET A 58 11.11 4.62 4.88
CA MET A 58 12.24 4.84 5.80
C MET A 58 11.97 4.29 7.21
N PRO A 59 11.61 3.00 7.36
CA PRO A 59 11.15 2.40 8.63
C PRO A 59 12.24 2.43 9.72
N TYR A 60 13.51 2.38 9.33
CA TYR A 60 14.66 2.40 10.24
C TYR A 60 15.12 3.80 10.66
N CYS A 61 14.37 4.85 10.31
CA CYS A 61 14.70 6.20 10.74
C CYS A 61 14.62 6.29 12.27
N PRO A 62 15.71 6.69 12.97
CA PRO A 62 15.77 6.66 14.44
C PRO A 62 14.80 7.63 15.09
N ARG A 63 14.41 8.70 14.37
CA ARG A 63 13.42 9.67 14.83
C ARG A 63 12.04 9.28 14.31
N ARG A 64 11.12 9.03 15.24
CA ARG A 64 9.69 8.92 14.91
C ARG A 64 9.17 10.24 14.37
N SER A 65 8.44 10.18 13.26
CA SER A 65 7.69 11.33 12.76
C SER A 65 6.46 11.54 13.64
N ALA A 66 6.08 12.80 13.90
CA ALA A 66 4.85 13.11 14.63
C ALA A 66 3.60 12.48 13.98
N VAL A 67 3.64 12.29 12.66
CA VAL A 67 2.56 11.65 11.89
C VAL A 67 2.38 10.18 12.29
N GLN A 68 3.45 9.47 12.68
CA GLN A 68 3.34 8.07 13.12
C GLN A 68 2.47 7.89 14.36
N ASN A 69 2.36 8.93 15.20
CA ASN A 69 1.50 8.89 16.40
C ASN A 69 0.01 8.82 16.06
N ASN A 70 -0.37 9.06 14.80
CA ASN A 70 -1.74 8.91 14.33
C ASN A 70 -2.15 7.44 14.15
N TRP A 71 -1.21 6.50 14.18
CA TRP A 71 -1.47 5.10 13.87
C TRP A 71 -1.07 4.18 15.01
N GLU A 72 -1.87 3.15 15.20
CA GLU A 72 -1.56 1.99 16.04
C GLU A 72 -1.15 0.85 15.10
N VAL A 73 0.15 0.66 14.89
CA VAL A 73 0.67 -0.44 14.07
C VAL A 73 0.50 -1.74 14.82
N ILE A 74 -0.15 -2.71 14.19
CA ILE A 74 -0.39 -4.05 14.73
C ILE A 74 0.66 -5.02 14.22
N CYS A 75 0.93 -5.01 12.91
CA CYS A 75 1.89 -5.90 12.29
C CYS A 75 2.57 -5.28 11.07
N GLU A 76 3.67 -5.89 10.65
CA GLU A 76 4.50 -5.41 9.55
C GLU A 76 4.98 -6.56 8.65
N ARG A 77 5.20 -6.25 7.37
CA ARG A 77 5.84 -7.17 6.42
C ARG A 77 6.79 -6.44 5.49
N GLY A 78 7.62 -7.21 4.78
CA GLY A 78 8.32 -6.67 3.61
C GLY A 78 7.31 -6.34 2.51
N ILE A 79 7.59 -5.31 1.71
CA ILE A 79 6.83 -5.08 0.49
C ILE A 79 7.13 -6.18 -0.55
N THR A 80 6.21 -6.42 -1.49
CA THR A 80 6.43 -7.32 -2.63
C THR A 80 7.25 -6.65 -3.72
N ASN A 81 7.64 -7.41 -4.74
CA ASN A 81 8.31 -6.82 -5.91
C ASN A 81 7.32 -5.98 -6.73
N ILE A 82 6.05 -6.39 -6.81
CA ILE A 82 5.00 -5.68 -7.52
C ILE A 82 4.76 -4.32 -6.87
N GLU A 83 4.55 -4.28 -5.55
CA GLU A 83 4.42 -3.04 -4.79
C GLU A 83 5.65 -2.13 -4.98
N TYR A 84 6.86 -2.70 -4.89
CA TYR A 84 8.09 -1.94 -5.07
C TYR A 84 8.20 -1.32 -6.46
N ASP A 85 7.91 -2.09 -7.51
CA ASP A 85 8.00 -1.63 -8.89
C ASP A 85 6.97 -0.55 -9.20
N GLU A 86 5.72 -0.71 -8.73
CA GLU A 86 4.69 0.33 -8.85
C GLU A 86 5.11 1.64 -8.18
N LEU A 87 5.72 1.55 -7.00
CA LEU A 87 6.15 2.73 -6.25
C LEU A 87 7.33 3.44 -6.91
N ILE A 88 8.28 2.69 -7.46
CA ILE A 88 9.41 3.26 -8.20
C ILE A 88 8.94 3.87 -9.53
N ASN A 89 8.00 3.22 -10.23
CA ASN A 89 7.46 3.73 -11.49
C ASN A 89 6.64 5.02 -11.30
N ASN A 90 6.02 5.20 -10.12
CA ASN A 90 5.25 6.38 -9.75
C ASN A 90 6.04 7.37 -8.87
N TRP A 91 7.37 7.29 -8.86
CA TRP A 91 8.22 8.15 -8.05
C TRP A 91 7.96 9.65 -8.33
N GLY A 92 7.83 10.46 -7.28
CA GLY A 92 7.53 11.90 -7.38
C GLY A 92 6.05 12.28 -7.42
N CYS A 93 5.14 11.30 -7.53
CA CYS A 93 3.69 11.55 -7.55
C CYS A 93 3.03 11.61 -6.16
N SER A 94 3.67 11.06 -5.13
CA SER A 94 3.13 10.89 -3.77
C SER A 94 4.05 11.46 -2.66
N ASN A 95 3.53 11.57 -1.43
CA ASN A 95 4.17 12.25 -0.29
C ASN A 95 5.33 11.44 0.36
N ARG A 96 6.21 12.15 1.08
CA ARG A 96 7.66 11.96 1.27
C ARG A 96 8.20 10.80 2.15
N ARG A 97 7.38 9.87 2.62
CA ARG A 97 7.88 8.70 3.39
C ARG A 97 6.80 7.65 3.60
N PHE A 98 5.60 8.12 3.94
CA PHE A 98 4.45 7.26 4.20
C PHE A 98 3.48 7.37 3.04
N ILE A 99 3.21 6.24 2.41
CA ILE A 99 2.13 6.10 1.45
C ILE A 99 1.02 5.36 2.19
N VAL A 100 -0.13 6.00 2.33
CA VAL A 100 -1.16 5.61 3.29
C VAL A 100 -2.47 5.38 2.55
N TYR A 101 -3.04 4.19 2.75
CA TYR A 101 -4.34 3.80 2.24
C TYR A 101 -5.26 3.53 3.42
N HIS A 102 -6.49 4.06 3.35
CA HIS A 102 -7.48 3.94 4.41
C HIS A 102 -8.67 3.14 3.92
N TYR A 103 -9.13 2.21 4.76
CA TYR A 103 -10.25 1.33 4.48
C TYR A 103 -11.28 1.41 5.60
N ARG A 104 -12.55 1.18 5.24
CA ARG A 104 -13.64 1.08 6.21
C ARG A 104 -13.75 -0.33 6.77
N TYR A 105 -13.57 -1.33 5.90
CA TYR A 105 -13.78 -2.74 6.22
C TYR A 105 -12.53 -3.56 5.91
N ILE A 106 -12.27 -4.60 6.71
CA ILE A 106 -11.07 -5.44 6.54
C ILE A 106 -11.08 -6.17 5.21
N GLU A 107 -12.25 -6.56 4.71
CA GLU A 107 -12.41 -7.25 3.44
C GLU A 107 -11.96 -6.39 2.24
N GLN A 108 -12.07 -5.06 2.34
CA GLN A 108 -11.54 -4.17 1.31
C GLN A 108 -10.01 -4.26 1.23
N LEU A 109 -9.34 -4.29 2.38
CA LEU A 109 -7.89 -4.46 2.43
C LEU A 109 -7.48 -5.84 1.93
N GLN A 110 -8.24 -6.90 2.28
CA GLN A 110 -7.96 -8.25 1.81
C GLN A 110 -8.03 -8.35 0.28
N VAL A 111 -9.06 -7.75 -0.34
CA VAL A 111 -9.16 -7.69 -1.82
C VAL A 111 -8.00 -6.91 -2.44
N GLU A 112 -7.50 -5.85 -1.80
CA GLU A 112 -6.31 -5.15 -2.28
C GLU A 112 -5.03 -5.99 -2.14
N ASP A 113 -4.81 -6.65 -0.99
CA ASP A 113 -3.67 -7.54 -0.77
C ASP A 113 -3.66 -8.72 -1.78
N GLU A 114 -4.83 -9.27 -2.13
CA GLU A 114 -4.98 -10.33 -3.13
C GLU A 114 -4.44 -9.93 -4.52
N LYS A 115 -4.60 -8.66 -4.93
CA LYS A 115 -4.03 -8.16 -6.20
C LYS A 115 -2.50 -8.28 -6.25
N TYR A 116 -1.87 -8.27 -5.07
CA TYR A 116 -0.42 -8.40 -4.91
C TYR A 116 0.01 -9.82 -4.52
N TYR A 117 -0.92 -10.80 -4.54
CA TYR A 117 -0.71 -12.19 -4.11
C TYR A 117 -0.25 -12.30 -2.64
N ILE A 118 -0.90 -11.54 -1.76
CA ILE A 118 -0.58 -11.47 -0.33
C ILE A 118 -1.79 -11.90 0.46
N ASP A 119 -1.55 -12.73 1.48
CA ASP A 119 -2.54 -12.94 2.53
C ASP A 119 -2.40 -11.84 3.58
N THR A 120 -3.48 -11.10 3.85
CA THR A 120 -3.50 -10.14 4.96
C THR A 120 -3.16 -10.85 6.27
N PRO A 121 -2.22 -10.34 7.09
CA PRO A 121 -1.80 -11.01 8.31
C PRO A 121 -2.96 -11.37 9.24
N LEU A 122 -3.02 -12.63 9.66
CA LEU A 122 -4.12 -13.17 10.47
C LEU A 122 -4.33 -12.36 11.77
N GLU A 123 -3.24 -11.96 12.42
CA GLU A 123 -3.28 -11.16 13.65
C GLU A 123 -4.00 -9.81 13.44
N PHE A 124 -3.82 -9.18 12.27
CA PHE A 124 -4.51 -7.95 11.94
C PHE A 124 -5.99 -8.17 11.63
N VAL A 125 -6.30 -9.25 10.91
CA VAL A 125 -7.69 -9.64 10.59
C VAL A 125 -8.48 -9.90 11.88
N GLU A 126 -7.90 -10.64 12.82
CA GLU A 126 -8.51 -10.90 14.12
C GLU A 126 -8.76 -9.62 14.92
N GLU A 127 -7.78 -8.72 14.94
CA GLU A 127 -7.92 -7.44 15.65
C GLU A 127 -8.97 -6.53 15.00
N ALA A 128 -9.05 -6.50 13.67
CA ALA A 128 -10.07 -5.76 12.95
C ALA A 128 -11.48 -6.30 13.26
N LYS A 129 -11.64 -7.63 13.29
CA LYS A 129 -12.90 -8.29 13.66
C LYS A 129 -13.32 -7.97 15.10
N LYS A 130 -12.38 -8.02 16.05
CA LYS A 130 -12.63 -7.66 17.46
C LYS A 130 -13.12 -6.21 17.61
N ARG A 131 -12.61 -5.30 16.78
CA ARG A 131 -12.99 -3.87 16.78
C ARG A 131 -14.24 -3.56 15.95
N GLY A 132 -14.84 -4.57 15.30
CA GLY A 132 -16.04 -4.42 14.49
C GLY A 132 -15.81 -3.78 13.12
N TYR A 133 -14.58 -3.78 12.61
CA TYR A 133 -14.25 -3.24 11.28
C TYR A 133 -14.45 -4.28 10.17
N THR A 134 -15.59 -4.94 10.17
CA THR A 134 -16.02 -5.93 9.17
C THR A 134 -17.15 -5.36 8.34
N GLY A 135 -17.10 -5.55 7.03
CA GLY A 135 -18.19 -5.15 6.14
C GLY A 135 -19.23 -6.24 6.01
N ASP A 136 -20.48 -5.87 5.75
CA ASP A 136 -21.49 -6.76 5.16
C ASP A 136 -21.20 -6.97 3.67
N ILE A 137 -19.96 -7.33 3.33
CA ILE A 137 -19.56 -7.59 1.95
C ILE A 137 -20.02 -9.01 1.63
N GLN A 138 -21.24 -9.11 1.13
CA GLN A 138 -21.71 -10.31 0.46
C GLN A 138 -20.88 -10.44 -0.83
N LEU A 139 -19.82 -11.24 -0.78
CA LEU A 139 -19.00 -11.60 -1.93
C LEU A 139 -19.91 -12.22 -3.00
N ARG A 140 -20.39 -11.41 -3.94
CA ARG A 140 -20.96 -11.90 -5.20
C ARG A 140 -19.81 -12.45 -6.02
N LEU A 141 -19.47 -13.70 -5.76
CA LEU A 141 -18.76 -14.54 -6.72
C LEU A 141 -19.76 -14.87 -7.84
N ASP A 142 -19.89 -13.99 -8.83
CA ASP A 142 -20.63 -14.31 -10.05
C ASP A 142 -19.83 -15.33 -10.89
N ILE A 143 -19.83 -16.58 -10.44
CA ILE A 143 -19.24 -17.74 -11.14
C ILE A 143 -20.02 -18.06 -12.43
N GLU A 144 -21.20 -17.46 -12.63
CA GLU A 144 -22.01 -17.66 -13.84
C GLU A 144 -21.60 -16.79 -15.05
N GLY A 145 -20.71 -15.80 -14.87
CA GLY A 145 -20.23 -14.94 -15.96
C GLY A 145 -19.10 -15.53 -16.80
N TRP A 146 -18.27 -16.40 -16.22
CA TRP A 146 -17.06 -16.90 -16.90
C TRP A 146 -17.36 -18.04 -17.89
N ASN A 147 -18.47 -18.78 -17.70
CA ASN A 147 -18.89 -19.88 -18.57
C ASN A 147 -19.91 -19.48 -19.66
N LYS A 148 -20.39 -18.23 -19.67
CA LYS A 148 -21.35 -17.76 -20.70
C LYS A 148 -20.70 -17.10 -21.91
N ASP A 149 -19.48 -16.56 -21.77
CA ASP A 149 -18.83 -15.83 -22.87
C ASP A 149 -17.88 -16.69 -23.73
N TYR A 150 -17.59 -17.94 -23.34
CA TYR A 150 -16.73 -18.87 -24.10
C TYR A 150 -17.31 -20.29 -24.22
N GLY A 151 -18.64 -20.42 -24.19
CA GLY A 151 -19.34 -21.70 -24.31
C GLY A 151 -20.50 -21.63 -25.30
N ASN A 152 -20.22 -22.06 -26.54
CA ASN A 152 -21.15 -22.40 -27.63
C ASN A 152 -21.83 -21.25 -28.40
N SER A 153 -21.26 -20.93 -29.56
CA SER A 153 -21.96 -20.98 -30.86
C SER A 153 -20.97 -21.41 -31.94
#